data_AF-A0A6P6RE01-F1
#
_entry.id   AF-A0A6P6RE01-F1
#
_cell.length_a   1.000
_cell.length_b   1.000
_cell.length_c   1.000
_cell.angle_alpha   90.00
_cell.angle_beta   90.00
_cell.angle_gamma   90.00
#
_symmetry.space_group_name_H-M   'P 1'
#
loop_
_entity.id
_entity.type
_entity.pdbx_description
1 polymer ?
#
loop_
_entity_poly.entity_id
_entity_poly.type
_entity_poly.pdbx_seq_one_letter_code
_entity_poly.pdbx_strand_id
1 'polypeptide(L)'
;MVMCSVEELALEHYRTLGFDQGIHGEGSTFSSLFGLLMWDIIFIDGVPDVFRNPYQTCPLDLHTDCFYGNRREAIEARAEMLREASAETLQELLADVWNAQEGRVCALINWERFSSLQQAQSLVACLGGHFLSGVVLRMAKDYRHCRGGLPDLVVWSTYNKKVKLVEVKGPNDRLSQKQQIWLDELHKLGADVEVCHVTATGARGARRE
;
A
#
# COMPACT_ATOMS: atom_id res chain seq x y z
N MET A 1 -14.80 3.48 29.46
CA MET A 1 -13.37 3.27 29.19
C MET A 1 -13.25 3.02 27.71
N VAL A 2 -12.66 3.94 26.95
CA VAL A 2 -12.38 3.70 25.52
C VAL A 2 -11.11 2.86 25.48
N MET A 3 -11.16 1.70 24.84
CA MET A 3 -9.98 0.88 24.55
C MET A 3 -9.73 0.96 23.05
N CYS A 4 -8.53 1.32 22.65
CA CYS A 4 -8.09 1.37 21.26
C CYS A 4 -6.63 0.92 21.15
N SER A 5 -6.21 0.53 19.95
CA SER A 5 -4.81 0.24 19.65
C SER A 5 -3.99 1.54 19.54
N VAL A 6 -2.65 1.44 19.50
CA VAL A 6 -1.78 2.62 19.31
C VAL A 6 -1.93 3.21 17.90
N GLU A 7 -2.25 2.38 16.92
CA GLU A 7 -2.50 2.76 15.53
C GLU A 7 -3.85 3.48 15.39
N GLU A 8 -4.88 3.03 16.10
CA GLU A 8 -6.17 3.73 16.16
C GLU A 8 -6.04 5.11 16.82
N LEU A 9 -5.22 5.22 17.88
CA LEU A 9 -4.89 6.50 18.50
C LEU A 9 -4.13 7.43 17.53
N ALA A 10 -3.16 6.89 16.79
CA ALA A 10 -2.40 7.64 15.80
C ALA A 10 -3.29 8.11 14.64
N LEU A 11 -4.20 7.26 14.13
CA LEU A 11 -5.18 7.64 13.11
C LEU A 11 -6.03 8.83 13.58
N GLU A 12 -6.51 8.81 14.83
CA GLU A 12 -7.27 9.92 15.37
C GLU A 12 -6.43 11.21 15.47
N HIS A 13 -5.17 11.09 15.89
CA HIS A 13 -4.25 12.23 15.89
C HIS A 13 -4.10 12.84 14.49
N TYR A 14 -3.87 12.04 13.44
CA TYR A 14 -3.74 12.57 12.08
C TYR A 14 -5.04 13.17 11.54
N ARG A 15 -6.22 12.68 11.97
CA ARG A 15 -7.48 13.37 11.67
C ARG A 15 -7.51 14.79 12.20
N THR A 16 -7.01 15.03 13.42
CA THR A 16 -6.91 16.39 13.97
C THR A 16 -5.91 17.29 13.22
N LEU A 17 -4.95 16.69 12.52
CA LEU A 17 -4.00 17.39 11.66
C LEU A 17 -4.51 17.64 10.23
N GLY A 18 -5.75 17.27 9.93
CA GLY A 18 -6.40 17.51 8.65
C GLY A 18 -6.27 16.38 7.63
N PHE A 19 -5.83 15.18 8.04
CA PHE A 19 -5.91 13.97 7.23
C PHE A 19 -7.27 13.30 7.45
N ASP A 20 -8.25 13.63 6.61
CA ASP A 20 -9.64 13.16 6.75
C ASP A 20 -9.82 11.66 6.43
N GLN A 21 -8.83 11.04 5.80
CA GLN A 21 -8.81 9.60 5.51
C GLN A 21 -7.57 8.92 6.11
N GLY A 22 -7.71 7.64 6.44
CA GLY A 22 -6.58 6.83 6.90
C GLY A 22 -6.91 5.34 6.97
N ILE A 23 -5.91 4.51 6.70
CA ILE A 23 -5.99 3.04 6.73
C ILE A 23 -4.85 2.52 7.61
N HIS A 24 -5.20 1.71 8.63
CA HIS A 24 -4.27 0.78 9.26
C HIS A 24 -4.33 -0.54 8.50
N GLY A 25 -3.30 -0.80 7.68
CA GLY A 25 -3.29 -1.94 6.77
C GLY A 25 -1.93 -2.55 6.52
N GLU A 26 -0.87 -1.97 7.08
CA GLU A 26 0.51 -2.42 6.91
C GLU A 26 0.83 -2.64 5.41
N GLY A 27 1.59 -3.70 5.09
CA GLY A 27 1.89 -4.07 3.72
C GLY A 27 0.70 -4.54 2.88
N SER A 28 -0.46 -4.81 3.48
CA SER A 28 -1.63 -5.27 2.72
C SER A 28 -2.28 -4.16 1.90
N THR A 29 -2.18 -2.88 2.33
CA THR A 29 -2.65 -1.73 1.54
C THR A 29 -1.92 -1.67 0.20
N PHE A 30 -0.60 -1.72 0.23
CA PHE A 30 0.22 -1.70 -0.99
C PHE A 30 0.15 -3.00 -1.79
N SER A 31 -0.03 -4.16 -1.13
CA SER A 31 -0.26 -5.42 -1.85
C SER A 31 -1.57 -5.39 -2.64
N SER A 32 -2.66 -4.86 -2.05
CA SER A 32 -3.93 -4.69 -2.77
C SER A 32 -3.78 -3.70 -3.93
N LEU A 33 -3.12 -2.55 -3.72
CA LEU A 33 -2.87 -1.60 -4.82
C LEU A 33 -2.02 -2.21 -5.93
N PHE A 34 -0.96 -2.96 -5.58
CA PHE A 34 -0.13 -3.66 -6.55
C PHE A 34 -0.96 -4.67 -7.35
N GLY A 35 -1.79 -5.48 -6.69
CA GLY A 35 -2.68 -6.43 -7.35
C GLY A 35 -3.67 -5.76 -8.29
N LEU A 36 -4.28 -4.64 -7.88
CA LEU A 36 -5.23 -3.89 -8.70
C LEU A 36 -4.55 -3.24 -9.91
N LEU A 37 -3.38 -2.61 -9.71
CA LEU A 37 -2.64 -1.90 -10.76
C LEU A 37 -1.93 -2.85 -11.74
N MET A 38 -1.77 -4.12 -11.41
CA MET A 38 -1.01 -5.11 -12.19
C MET A 38 -1.82 -6.34 -12.58
N TRP A 39 -3.14 -6.35 -12.35
CA TRP A 39 -3.97 -7.57 -12.45
C TRP A 39 -3.76 -8.33 -13.76
N ASP A 40 -3.89 -7.65 -14.89
CA ASP A 40 -3.73 -8.22 -16.23
C ASP A 40 -2.32 -8.77 -16.49
N ILE A 41 -1.29 -8.20 -15.87
CA ILE A 41 0.10 -8.66 -15.98
C ILE A 41 0.36 -9.85 -15.06
N ILE A 42 -0.20 -9.84 -13.84
CA ILE A 42 -0.09 -10.95 -12.88
C ILE A 42 -0.71 -12.22 -13.49
N PHE A 43 -1.86 -12.07 -14.13
CA PHE A 43 -2.61 -13.16 -14.75
C PHE A 43 -2.41 -13.26 -16.27
N ILE A 44 -1.31 -12.70 -16.80
CA ILE A 44 -1.02 -12.75 -18.24
C ILE A 44 -0.80 -14.18 -18.72
N ASP A 45 -1.33 -14.49 -19.90
CA ASP A 45 -1.05 -15.73 -20.61
C ASP A 45 0.40 -15.77 -21.15
N GLY A 46 0.86 -16.95 -21.55
CA GLY A 46 2.15 -17.11 -22.24
C GLY A 46 3.36 -17.35 -21.33
N VAL A 47 3.19 -17.28 -20.01
CA VAL A 47 4.22 -17.72 -19.06
C VAL A 47 4.01 -19.21 -18.76
N PRO A 48 4.94 -20.12 -19.12
CA PRO A 48 4.77 -21.55 -18.88
C PRO A 48 4.82 -21.89 -17.39
N ASP A 49 4.14 -22.98 -17.01
CA ASP A 49 4.18 -23.62 -15.69
C ASP A 49 3.71 -22.80 -14.47
N VAL A 50 3.31 -21.53 -14.63
CA VAL A 50 2.91 -20.68 -13.49
C VAL A 50 1.45 -20.85 -13.06
N PHE A 51 0.58 -21.32 -13.95
CA PHE A 51 -0.79 -21.74 -13.64
C PHE A 51 -1.01 -23.18 -14.11
N ARG A 52 -1.21 -24.09 -13.17
CA ARG A 52 -1.32 -25.54 -13.37
C ARG A 52 -2.71 -26.09 -13.08
N ASN A 53 -3.55 -25.31 -12.40
CA ASN A 53 -4.93 -25.67 -12.09
C ASN A 53 -5.80 -24.40 -11.93
N PRO A 54 -7.14 -24.52 -12.04
CA PRO A 54 -8.04 -23.36 -12.04
C PRO A 54 -8.30 -22.75 -10.65
N TYR A 55 -7.74 -23.29 -9.58
CA TYR A 55 -7.97 -22.83 -8.20
C TYR A 55 -6.83 -21.97 -7.65
N GLN A 56 -5.83 -21.65 -8.47
CA GLN A 56 -4.72 -20.80 -8.06
C GLN A 56 -5.15 -19.34 -7.89
N THR A 57 -4.71 -18.74 -6.80
CA THR A 57 -5.00 -17.34 -6.42
C THR A 57 -3.89 -16.38 -6.84
N CYS A 58 -2.78 -16.90 -7.38
CA CYS A 58 -1.63 -16.18 -7.92
C CYS A 58 -0.78 -17.12 -8.78
N PRO A 59 0.09 -16.58 -9.66
CA PRO A 59 1.04 -17.41 -10.40
C PRO A 59 2.09 -18.01 -9.46
N LEU A 60 2.54 -19.24 -9.73
CA LEU A 60 3.49 -19.95 -8.86
C LEU A 60 4.86 -19.25 -8.76
N ASP A 61 5.21 -18.39 -9.71
CA ASP A 61 6.45 -17.63 -9.69
C ASP A 61 6.39 -16.31 -8.91
N LEU A 62 5.22 -15.87 -8.41
CA LEU A 62 5.03 -14.58 -7.72
C LEU A 62 6.04 -14.31 -6.59
N HIS A 63 6.45 -15.35 -5.87
CA HIS A 63 7.39 -15.24 -4.74
C HIS A 63 8.84 -15.60 -5.11
N THR A 64 9.18 -15.51 -6.39
CA THR A 64 10.48 -15.86 -6.95
C THR A 64 11.00 -14.73 -7.83
N ASP A 65 12.31 -14.69 -8.03
CA ASP A 65 12.97 -13.71 -8.91
C ASP A 65 12.52 -13.85 -10.38
N CYS A 66 11.95 -15.00 -10.75
CA CYS A 66 11.43 -15.27 -12.08
C CYS A 66 10.19 -14.44 -12.42
N PHE A 67 9.38 -14.00 -11.44
CA PHE A 67 8.14 -13.27 -11.71
C PHE A 67 8.39 -12.03 -12.59
N TYR A 68 9.37 -11.22 -12.17
CA TYR A 68 9.79 -10.04 -12.91
C TYR A 68 10.45 -10.43 -14.23
N GLY A 69 11.38 -11.38 -14.22
CA GLY A 69 12.10 -11.81 -15.43
C GLY A 69 11.17 -12.28 -16.55
N ASN A 70 10.18 -13.11 -16.21
CA ASN A 70 9.20 -13.68 -17.14
C ASN A 70 8.22 -12.64 -17.72
N ARG A 71 8.06 -11.48 -17.08
CA ARG A 71 7.09 -10.44 -17.44
C ARG A 71 7.74 -9.06 -17.62
N ARG A 72 9.07 -9.01 -17.81
CA ARG A 72 9.87 -7.79 -17.70
C ARG A 72 9.34 -6.67 -18.58
N GLU A 73 9.11 -6.94 -19.86
CA GLU A 73 8.64 -5.93 -20.82
C GLU A 73 7.29 -5.36 -20.41
N ALA A 74 6.32 -6.21 -20.06
CA ALA A 74 4.99 -5.77 -19.62
C ALA A 74 5.04 -4.97 -18.31
N ILE A 75 5.85 -5.41 -17.35
CA ILE A 75 6.03 -4.73 -16.06
C ILE A 75 6.65 -3.34 -16.26
N GLU A 76 7.75 -3.26 -17.03
CA GLU A 76 8.43 -1.99 -17.29
C GLU A 76 7.54 -1.03 -18.09
N ALA A 77 6.78 -1.52 -19.07
CA ALA A 77 5.82 -0.70 -19.82
C ALA A 77 4.69 -0.17 -18.92
N ARG A 78 4.14 -1.00 -18.03
CA ARG A 78 3.13 -0.58 -17.04
C ARG A 78 3.71 0.44 -16.08
N ALA A 79 4.93 0.24 -15.59
CA ALA A 79 5.59 1.19 -14.71
C ALA A 79 5.82 2.55 -15.39
N GLU A 80 6.25 2.57 -16.65
CA GLU A 80 6.38 3.80 -17.43
C GLU A 80 5.04 4.52 -17.58
N MET A 81 3.98 3.78 -17.97
CA MET A 81 2.63 4.35 -18.10
C MET A 81 2.15 4.93 -16.76
N LEU A 82 2.32 4.21 -15.65
CA LEU A 82 1.94 4.69 -14.33
C LEU A 82 2.70 5.95 -13.95
N ARG A 83 3.98 6.06 -14.31
CA ARG A 83 4.81 7.23 -13.95
C ARG A 83 4.24 8.52 -14.51
N GLU A 84 3.75 8.47 -15.74
CA GLU A 84 3.17 9.61 -16.48
C GLU A 84 1.65 9.71 -16.33
N ALA A 85 1.01 8.79 -15.61
CA ALA A 85 -0.44 8.73 -15.48
C ALA A 85 -0.99 9.92 -14.67
N SER A 86 -2.08 10.50 -15.16
CA SER A 86 -2.87 11.46 -14.38
C SER A 86 -3.63 10.77 -13.25
N ALA A 87 -4.16 11.55 -12.32
CA ALA A 87 -5.01 11.01 -11.26
C ALA A 87 -6.24 10.27 -11.83
N GLU A 88 -6.85 10.81 -12.88
CA GLU A 88 -8.00 10.25 -13.56
C GLU A 88 -7.66 8.89 -14.18
N THR A 89 -6.54 8.78 -14.89
CA THR A 89 -6.07 7.51 -15.47
C THR A 89 -5.85 6.44 -14.39
N LEU A 90 -5.23 6.81 -13.26
CA LEU A 90 -5.04 5.88 -12.14
C LEU A 90 -6.37 5.41 -11.55
N GLN A 91 -7.35 6.31 -11.44
CA GLN A 91 -8.67 6.00 -10.90
C GLN A 91 -9.47 5.10 -11.84
N GLU A 92 -9.38 5.33 -13.15
CA GLU A 92 -9.99 4.51 -14.19
C GLU A 92 -9.39 3.09 -14.19
N LEU A 93 -8.07 2.96 -14.16
CA LEU A 93 -7.39 1.67 -14.06
C LEU A 93 -7.88 0.85 -12.85
N LEU A 94 -8.00 1.50 -11.69
CA LEU A 94 -8.55 0.85 -10.50
C LEU A 94 -10.01 0.45 -10.68
N ALA A 95 -10.83 1.33 -11.26
CA ALA A 95 -12.25 1.07 -11.47
C ALA A 95 -12.48 -0.11 -12.41
N ASP A 96 -11.73 -0.20 -13.49
CA ASP A 96 -11.85 -1.28 -14.48
C ASP A 96 -11.59 -2.65 -13.84
N VAL A 97 -10.49 -2.75 -13.08
CA VAL A 97 -10.15 -4.00 -12.39
C VAL A 97 -11.12 -4.29 -11.25
N TRP A 98 -11.48 -3.29 -10.46
CA TRP A 98 -12.43 -3.46 -9.35
C TRP A 98 -13.77 -3.98 -9.86
N ASN A 99 -14.39 -3.29 -10.83
CA ASN A 99 -15.70 -3.66 -11.36
C ASN A 99 -15.71 -5.04 -12.04
N ALA A 100 -14.60 -5.45 -12.66
CA ALA A 100 -14.52 -6.73 -13.35
C ALA A 100 -14.15 -7.91 -12.43
N GLN A 101 -13.44 -7.66 -11.32
CA GLN A 101 -12.77 -8.71 -10.55
C GLN A 101 -13.15 -8.75 -9.06
N GLU A 102 -13.91 -7.78 -8.55
CA GLU A 102 -14.34 -7.74 -7.14
C GLU A 102 -14.92 -9.08 -6.69
N GLY A 103 -14.49 -9.53 -5.50
CA GLY A 103 -14.88 -10.80 -4.91
C GLY A 103 -14.06 -12.01 -5.41
N ARG A 104 -13.26 -11.89 -6.47
CA ARG A 104 -12.34 -12.98 -6.87
C ARG A 104 -11.20 -13.14 -5.87
N VAL A 105 -10.86 -14.38 -5.55
CA VAL A 105 -9.77 -14.67 -4.63
C VAL A 105 -8.43 -14.43 -5.32
N CYS A 106 -7.65 -13.48 -4.80
CA CYS A 106 -6.29 -13.18 -5.25
C CYS A 106 -5.39 -13.06 -4.02
N ALA A 107 -4.20 -13.69 -4.05
CA ALA A 107 -3.28 -13.67 -2.91
C ALA A 107 -2.77 -12.26 -2.55
N LEU A 108 -2.85 -11.32 -3.49
CA LEU A 108 -2.39 -9.94 -3.34
C LEU A 108 -3.48 -8.99 -2.83
N ILE A 109 -4.76 -9.28 -3.12
CA ILE A 109 -5.86 -8.35 -2.91
C ILE A 109 -6.74 -8.82 -1.76
N ASN A 110 -6.83 -7.97 -0.75
CA ASN A 110 -7.92 -7.99 0.20
C ASN A 110 -8.97 -6.95 -0.23
N TRP A 111 -10.13 -7.42 -0.71
CA TRP A 111 -11.23 -6.57 -1.17
C TRP A 111 -11.85 -5.72 -0.05
N GLU A 112 -11.75 -6.17 1.20
CA GLU A 112 -12.23 -5.44 2.39
C GLU A 112 -11.19 -4.43 2.92
N ARG A 113 -10.02 -4.31 2.27
CA ARG A 113 -8.98 -3.36 2.71
C ARG A 113 -9.41 -1.92 2.54
N PHE A 114 -10.17 -1.63 1.48
CA PHE A 114 -10.77 -0.34 1.24
C PHE A 114 -12.26 -0.44 1.53
N SER A 115 -12.83 0.59 2.16
CA SER A 115 -14.27 0.63 2.43
C SER A 115 -15.10 0.79 1.14
N SER A 116 -14.49 1.28 0.06
CA SER A 116 -15.09 1.40 -1.26
C SER A 116 -14.04 1.62 -2.34
N LEU A 117 -14.43 1.41 -3.60
CA LEU A 117 -13.65 1.83 -4.77
C LEU A 117 -13.28 3.32 -4.70
N GLN A 118 -14.20 4.19 -4.26
CA GLN A 118 -13.94 5.62 -4.16
C GLN A 118 -12.83 5.93 -3.15
N GLN A 119 -12.73 5.17 -2.06
CA GLN A 119 -11.63 5.32 -1.11
C GLN A 119 -10.30 4.95 -1.77
N ALA A 120 -10.22 3.81 -2.46
CA ALA A 120 -9.03 3.37 -3.18
C ALA A 120 -8.61 4.39 -4.26
N GLN A 121 -9.58 4.88 -5.04
CA GLN A 121 -9.40 5.93 -6.05
C GLN A 121 -8.89 7.24 -5.45
N SER A 122 -9.39 7.65 -4.28
CA SER A 122 -8.92 8.85 -3.61
C SER A 122 -7.48 8.72 -3.14
N LEU A 123 -7.08 7.53 -2.69
CA LEU A 123 -5.72 7.25 -2.24
C LEU A 123 -4.74 7.27 -3.42
N VAL A 124 -5.02 6.56 -4.52
CA VAL A 124 -4.10 6.55 -5.68
C VAL A 124 -3.93 7.94 -6.30
N ALA A 125 -4.98 8.77 -6.28
CA ALA A 125 -4.91 10.15 -6.72
C ALA A 125 -4.00 11.03 -5.84
N CYS A 126 -3.89 10.72 -4.53
CA CYS A 126 -2.99 11.43 -3.62
C CYS A 126 -1.55 10.89 -3.67
N LEU A 127 -1.38 9.57 -3.87
CA LEU A 127 -0.07 8.95 -4.02
C LEU A 127 0.62 9.39 -5.32
N GLY A 128 -0.14 9.48 -6.41
CA GLY A 128 0.35 9.91 -7.71
C GLY A 128 1.12 8.83 -8.48
N GLY A 129 1.20 9.04 -9.79
CA GLY A 129 1.71 8.05 -10.74
C GLY A 129 3.18 7.68 -10.54
N HIS A 130 4.04 8.69 -10.34
CA HIS A 130 5.48 8.49 -10.11
C HIS A 130 5.77 7.56 -8.92
N PHE A 131 5.13 7.83 -7.79
CA PHE A 131 5.31 7.02 -6.58
C PHE A 131 4.79 5.59 -6.78
N LEU A 132 3.58 5.44 -7.35
CA LEU A 132 2.97 4.12 -7.61
C LEU A 132 3.80 3.29 -8.59
N SER A 133 4.38 3.92 -9.61
CA SER A 133 5.33 3.27 -10.54
C SER A 133 6.53 2.67 -9.81
N GLY A 134 7.14 3.43 -8.89
CA GLY A 134 8.26 2.95 -8.08
C GLY A 134 7.88 1.78 -7.17
N VAL A 135 6.74 1.87 -6.48
CA VAL A 135 6.22 0.79 -5.63
C VAL A 135 5.96 -0.48 -6.46
N VAL A 136 5.29 -0.35 -7.61
CA VAL A 136 5.00 -1.47 -8.52
C VAL A 136 6.28 -2.16 -8.98
N LEU A 137 7.28 -1.41 -9.42
CA LEU A 137 8.57 -1.97 -9.86
C LEU A 137 9.27 -2.70 -8.72
N ARG A 138 9.30 -2.10 -7.52
CA ARG A 138 9.92 -2.68 -6.34
C ARG A 138 9.26 -4.01 -5.95
N MET A 139 7.92 -4.00 -5.87
CA MET A 139 7.14 -5.19 -5.51
C MET A 139 7.20 -6.27 -6.59
N ALA A 140 7.22 -5.91 -7.87
CA ALA A 140 7.37 -6.90 -8.94
C ALA A 140 8.74 -7.58 -8.92
N LYS A 141 9.82 -6.83 -8.63
CA LYS A 141 11.19 -7.38 -8.59
C LYS A 141 11.43 -8.33 -7.42
N ASP A 142 10.83 -8.06 -6.26
CA ASP A 142 11.04 -8.90 -5.07
C ASP A 142 9.83 -8.88 -4.11
N TYR A 143 8.69 -9.41 -4.56
CA TYR A 143 7.47 -9.39 -3.74
C TYR A 143 7.65 -10.12 -2.39
N ARG A 144 8.41 -11.21 -2.38
CA ARG A 144 8.65 -12.04 -1.19
C ARG A 144 9.24 -11.23 -0.04
N HIS A 145 10.25 -10.41 -0.31
CA HIS A 145 10.88 -9.59 0.72
C HIS A 145 10.22 -8.22 0.89
N CYS A 146 9.54 -7.72 -0.15
CA CYS A 146 8.85 -6.44 -0.14
C CYS A 146 7.55 -6.43 0.69
N ARG A 147 6.83 -7.54 0.78
CA ARG A 147 5.52 -7.56 1.46
C ARG A 147 5.56 -7.24 2.98
N GLY A 148 6.73 -7.29 3.61
CA GLY A 148 6.90 -7.03 5.04
C GLY A 148 7.77 -5.81 5.31
N GLY A 149 7.42 -5.03 6.34
CA GLY A 149 8.14 -3.84 6.77
C GLY A 149 7.65 -2.52 6.14
N LEU A 150 6.57 -2.57 5.35
CA LEU A 150 5.84 -1.37 4.94
C LEU A 150 5.18 -0.69 6.17
N PRO A 151 5.00 0.64 6.16
CA PRO A 151 4.45 1.38 7.30
C PRO A 151 3.04 0.91 7.68
N ASP A 152 2.73 0.98 8.98
CA ASP A 152 1.44 0.56 9.53
C ASP A 152 0.26 1.31 8.91
N LEU A 153 0.41 2.63 8.76
CA LEU A 153 -0.63 3.54 8.33
C LEU A 153 -0.32 4.21 7.00
N VAL A 154 -1.40 4.46 6.25
CA VAL A 154 -1.44 5.46 5.18
C VAL A 154 -2.54 6.45 5.54
N VAL A 155 -2.20 7.73 5.70
CA VAL A 155 -3.16 8.81 5.98
C VAL A 155 -3.10 9.84 4.87
N TRP A 156 -4.26 10.34 4.44
CA TRP A 156 -4.30 11.32 3.35
C TRP A 156 -5.45 12.31 3.54
N SER A 157 -5.33 13.45 2.88
CA SER A 157 -6.38 14.45 2.82
C SER A 157 -6.99 14.51 1.43
N THR A 158 -8.31 14.34 1.36
CA THR A 158 -9.03 14.41 0.08
C THR A 158 -9.12 15.85 -0.45
N TYR A 159 -8.97 16.84 0.43
CA TYR A 159 -9.06 18.27 0.11
C TYR A 159 -7.78 18.85 -0.48
N ASN A 160 -6.62 18.56 0.12
CA ASN A 160 -5.34 19.18 -0.26
C ASN A 160 -4.35 18.20 -0.90
N LYS A 161 -4.78 16.94 -1.15
CA LYS A 161 -4.01 15.87 -1.80
C LYS A 161 -2.69 15.52 -1.12
N LYS A 162 -2.54 15.84 0.17
CA LYS A 162 -1.41 15.37 0.97
C LYS A 162 -1.62 13.93 1.39
N VAL A 163 -0.54 13.15 1.37
CA VAL A 163 -0.50 11.77 1.85
C VAL A 163 0.75 11.60 2.70
N LYS A 164 0.64 10.82 3.77
CA LYS A 164 1.75 10.47 4.65
C LYS A 164 1.71 8.97 4.94
N LEU A 165 2.89 8.36 4.92
CA LEU A 165 3.08 6.95 5.27
C LEU A 165 3.70 6.89 6.67
N VAL A 166 2.99 6.29 7.61
CA VAL A 166 3.34 6.39 9.03
C VAL A 166 3.57 5.03 9.63
N GLU A 167 4.74 4.87 10.25
CA GLU A 167 5.07 3.74 11.09
C GLU A 167 4.81 4.13 12.56
N VAL A 168 3.95 3.39 13.26
CA VAL A 168 3.55 3.69 14.63
C VAL A 168 4.36 2.86 15.60
N LYS A 169 4.93 3.52 16.61
CA LYS A 169 5.73 2.86 17.65
C LYS A 169 5.15 3.13 19.01
N GLY A 170 4.63 2.07 19.63
CA GLY A 170 4.18 2.08 21.01
C GLY A 170 5.32 2.29 22.00
N PRO A 171 5.01 2.39 23.30
CA PRO A 171 6.02 2.55 24.34
C PRO A 171 7.05 1.41 24.31
N ASN A 172 8.33 1.77 24.19
CA ASN A 172 9.49 0.87 24.09
C ASN A 172 9.65 0.10 22.77
N ASP A 173 8.77 0.29 21.78
CA ASP A 173 8.97 -0.32 20.46
C ASP A 173 10.02 0.46 19.64
N ARG A 174 10.71 -0.26 18.76
CA ARG A 174 11.78 0.28 17.90
C ARG A 174 11.56 -0.16 16.46
N LEU A 175 12.03 0.65 15.52
CA LEU A 175 12.03 0.31 14.11
C LEU A 175 12.90 -0.93 13.85
N SER A 176 12.31 -1.94 13.21
CA SER A 176 13.08 -3.05 12.66
C SER A 176 13.94 -2.57 11.48
N GLN A 177 14.98 -3.34 11.14
CA GLN A 177 15.82 -3.04 9.97
C GLN A 177 15.02 -3.01 8.66
N LYS A 178 14.02 -3.89 8.52
CA LYS A 178 13.15 -3.93 7.33
C LYS A 178 12.32 -2.65 7.21
N GLN A 179 11.78 -2.15 8.32
CA GLN A 179 11.02 -0.91 8.35
C GLN A 179 11.90 0.29 8.01
N GLN A 180 13.12 0.34 8.53
CA GLN A 180 14.07 1.41 8.19
C GLN A 180 14.39 1.44 6.69
N ILE A 181 14.66 0.27 6.09
CA ILE A 181 14.88 0.17 4.64
C ILE A 181 13.65 0.65 3.88
N TRP A 182 12.45 0.24 4.29
CA TRP A 182 11.23 0.66 3.61
C TRP A 182 10.96 2.15 3.71
N LEU A 183 11.13 2.76 4.88
CA LEU A 183 10.97 4.20 5.06
C LEU A 183 11.95 4.99 4.18
N ASP A 184 13.21 4.55 4.10
CA ASP A 184 14.22 5.14 3.22
C ASP A 184 13.86 5.00 1.73
N GLU A 185 13.42 3.82 1.30
CA GLU A 185 13.00 3.59 -0.08
C GLU A 185 11.75 4.40 -0.46
N LEU A 186 10.75 4.47 0.43
CA LEU A 186 9.54 5.29 0.22
C LEU A 186 9.88 6.78 0.16
N HIS A 187 10.81 7.23 1.01
CA HIS A 187 11.31 8.60 0.98
C HIS A 187 12.04 8.94 -0.33
N LYS A 188 12.88 8.03 -0.84
CA LYS A 188 13.54 8.18 -2.14
C LYS A 188 12.55 8.26 -3.31
N LEU A 189 11.39 7.62 -3.18
CA LEU A 189 10.28 7.73 -4.14
C LEU A 189 9.46 9.03 -3.97
N GLY A 190 9.86 9.92 -3.05
CA GLY A 190 9.24 11.22 -2.83
C GLY A 190 8.05 11.22 -1.87
N ALA A 191 7.79 10.12 -1.14
CA ALA A 191 6.73 10.10 -0.14
C ALA A 191 7.13 10.85 1.14
N ASP A 192 6.15 11.50 1.76
CA ASP A 192 6.24 11.99 3.13
C ASP A 192 6.09 10.78 4.08
N VAL A 193 7.20 10.39 4.70
CA VAL A 193 7.27 9.26 5.63
C VAL A 193 7.51 9.76 7.05
N GLU A 194 6.90 9.12 8.03
CA GLU A 194 7.01 9.53 9.43
C GLU A 194 7.00 8.32 10.37
N VAL A 195 7.62 8.49 11.54
CA VAL A 195 7.54 7.53 12.64
C VAL A 195 6.79 8.21 13.79
N CYS A 196 5.61 7.70 14.11
CA CYS A 196 4.75 8.22 15.16
C CYS A 196 5.02 7.47 16.48
N HIS A 197 5.68 8.13 17.43
CA HIS A 197 5.96 7.56 18.75
C HIS A 197 4.83 7.86 19.74
N VAL A 198 4.14 6.81 20.19
CA VAL A 198 3.09 6.91 21.21
C VAL A 198 3.71 6.79 22.59
N THR A 199 3.52 7.81 23.42
CA THR A 199 4.02 7.83 24.81
C THR A 199 2.88 7.54 25.79
N ALA A 200 3.15 6.69 26.78
CA ALA A 200 2.19 6.42 27.84
C ALA A 200 2.17 7.57 28.85
N THR A 201 1.13 8.40 28.82
CA THR A 201 0.89 9.43 29.84
C THR A 201 -0.06 8.88 30.89
N GLY A 202 0.41 8.76 32.13
CA GLY A 202 -0.46 8.32 33.23
C GLY A 202 -1.59 9.32 33.47
N ALA A 203 -2.79 8.84 33.81
CA ALA A 203 -4.00 9.65 34.00
C ALA A 203 -3.90 10.76 35.08
N ARG A 204 -2.81 10.83 35.86
CA ARG A 204 -2.59 11.85 36.89
C ARG A 204 -1.89 13.12 36.37
N GLY A 205 -1.38 13.13 35.14
CA GLY A 205 -0.61 14.27 34.60
C GLY A 205 -1.46 15.44 34.08
N ALA A 206 -2.71 15.22 33.69
CA ALA A 206 -3.54 16.23 33.02
C ALA A 206 -4.33 17.16 33.98
N ARG A 207 -3.99 17.22 35.27
CA ARG A 207 -4.73 17.97 36.31
C ARG A 207 -3.96 19.12 36.98
N ARG A 208 -2.84 19.56 36.42
CA ARG A 208 -2.10 20.71 36.95
C ARG A 208 -1.52 21.54 35.81
N GLU A 209 -2.33 22.44 35.27
CA GLU A 209 -1.99 23.84 35.00
C GLU A 209 -3.27 24.68 35.19
#